data_AF-A0A5C1AL19-F1
#
_entry.id   AF-A0A5C1AL19-F1
#
_cell.length_a   1.000
_cell.length_b   1.000
_cell.length_c   1.000
_cell.angle_alpha   90.00
_cell.angle_beta   90.00
_cell.angle_gamma   90.00
#
_symmetry.space_group_name_H-M   'P 1'
#
loop_
_entity.id
_entity.type
_entity.pdbx_description
1 polymer ?
#
loop_
_entity_poly.entity_id
_entity_poly.type
_entity_poly.pdbx_seq_one_letter_code
_entity_poly.pdbx_strand_id
1 'polypeptide(L)'
;MTAPTPSPTHAVARERRGFWIWPWRPPAKVAKAVSSVAFGCEPAVRGFRWIPTALAIGALPLLAGYELGLWPTQLLTGLFLSVVLLPCVMADQFARALAVVALAIGSHSALAIALSAADPVGAAAALRGSSDYWHQTWRWVRSGEDQEYQSGAWLPTHFALLVAVPLTAYTSFGALPLARGVQELDLMNYYVGQLIRVSERPTIAVLLGWHPWSFVRGAAYAVLIFEMTSRSLERMTGRTLCTRRRRRTRLAVGLSLAVLDAVVKWQLAPVVQELLHANLKPEFLDVSIP
;
A
#
# COMPACT_ATOMS: atom_id res chain seq x y z
N MET A 1 32.96 38.00 -33.79
CA MET A 1 32.07 37.62 -32.67
C MET A 1 32.38 36.19 -32.28
N THR A 2 33.15 36.01 -31.21
CA THR A 2 33.52 34.69 -30.67
C THR A 2 32.38 34.20 -29.76
N ALA A 3 31.89 32.98 -30.02
CA ALA A 3 30.85 32.37 -29.19
C ALA A 3 31.36 32.22 -27.75
N PRO A 4 30.54 32.56 -26.73
CA PRO A 4 30.95 32.46 -25.33
C PRO A 4 31.26 30.99 -24.99
N THR A 5 32.49 30.76 -24.53
CA THR A 5 32.94 29.47 -24.02
C THR A 5 32.03 29.06 -22.84
N PRO A 6 31.42 27.87 -22.86
CA PRO A 6 30.54 27.44 -21.78
C PRO A 6 31.33 27.38 -20.47
N SER A 7 30.82 28.08 -19.45
CA SER A 7 31.42 28.15 -18.12
C SER A 7 31.66 26.74 -17.53
N PRO A 8 32.85 26.46 -16.98
CA PRO A 8 33.25 25.13 -16.49
C PRO A 8 32.39 24.59 -15.33
N THR A 9 31.54 25.42 -14.70
CA THR A 9 30.65 24.99 -13.60
C THR A 9 29.55 24.01 -14.04
N HIS A 10 29.17 23.95 -15.31
CA HIS A 10 28.16 22.99 -15.78
C HIS A 10 28.72 21.59 -16.10
N ALA A 11 30.04 21.47 -16.35
CA ALA A 11 30.67 20.20 -16.68
C ALA A 11 30.84 19.30 -15.44
N VAL A 12 31.15 19.88 -14.27
CA VAL A 12 31.44 19.13 -13.03
C VAL A 12 30.19 18.45 -12.45
N ALA A 13 28.98 18.96 -12.72
CA ALA A 13 27.74 18.37 -12.23
C ALA A 13 27.33 17.07 -12.97
N ARG A 14 27.92 16.77 -14.14
CA ARG A 14 27.57 15.57 -14.92
C ARG A 14 28.18 14.27 -14.36
N GLU A 15 29.30 14.33 -13.64
CA GLU A 15 30.09 13.13 -13.28
C GLU A 15 29.62 12.37 -12.03
N ARG A 16 28.69 12.90 -11.23
CA ARG A 16 28.31 12.26 -9.94
C ARG A 16 27.15 11.26 -9.99
N ARG A 17 26.60 10.93 -11.17
CA ARG A 17 25.51 9.94 -11.26
C ARG A 17 26.06 8.52 -11.22
N GLY A 18 25.89 7.86 -10.08
CA GLY A 18 26.17 6.44 -9.91
C GLY A 18 25.21 5.55 -10.69
N PHE A 19 25.42 4.23 -10.62
CA PHE A 19 24.48 3.24 -11.15
C PHE A 19 23.15 3.27 -10.38
N TRP A 20 22.03 3.17 -11.10
CA TRP A 20 20.70 3.00 -10.47
C TRP A 20 20.50 1.54 -10.07
N ILE A 21 20.73 0.64 -11.02
CA ILE A 21 20.80 -0.81 -10.80
C ILE A 21 22.11 -1.21 -11.44
N TRP A 22 23.09 -1.70 -10.70
CA TRP A 22 24.39 -2.02 -11.30
C TRP A 22 24.24 -3.11 -12.38
N PRO A 23 24.87 -2.99 -13.57
CA PRO A 23 25.74 -1.90 -14.04
C PRO A 23 25.01 -0.84 -14.90
N TRP A 24 23.69 -0.79 -14.87
CA TRP A 24 22.87 0.15 -15.63
C TRP A 24 22.85 1.58 -15.04
N ARG A 25 23.09 2.56 -15.91
CA ARG A 25 22.94 4.00 -15.63
C ARG A 25 21.79 4.56 -16.47
N PRO A 26 20.75 5.12 -15.85
CA PRO A 26 19.65 5.72 -16.60
C PRO A 26 20.16 6.92 -17.43
N PRO A 27 19.71 7.07 -18.69
CA PRO A 27 20.01 8.25 -19.47
C PRO A 27 19.56 9.53 -18.77
N ALA A 28 20.29 10.63 -18.97
CA ALA A 28 19.98 11.89 -18.30
C ALA A 28 18.56 12.41 -18.56
N LYS A 29 17.98 12.06 -19.72
CA LYS A 29 16.59 12.34 -20.08
C LYS A 29 15.59 11.66 -19.15
N VAL A 30 15.84 10.42 -18.74
CA VAL A 30 14.97 9.67 -17.81
C VAL A 30 14.97 10.32 -16.43
N ALA A 31 16.16 10.63 -15.90
CA ALA A 31 16.29 11.34 -14.62
C ALA A 31 15.61 12.71 -14.62
N LYS A 32 15.73 13.45 -15.74
CA LYS A 32 15.02 14.73 -15.93
C LYS A 32 13.50 14.51 -15.96
N ALA A 33 13.01 13.51 -16.69
CA ALA A 33 11.59 13.19 -16.76
C ALA A 33 11.01 12.85 -15.39
N VAL A 34 11.66 11.97 -14.61
CA VAL A 34 11.23 11.63 -13.25
C VAL A 34 11.17 12.86 -12.35
N SER A 35 12.18 13.73 -12.42
CA SER A 35 12.20 15.00 -11.67
C SER A 35 11.07 15.93 -12.12
N SER A 36 10.83 16.04 -13.43
CA SER A 36 9.76 16.87 -14.00
C SER A 36 8.38 16.39 -13.57
N VAL A 37 8.14 15.07 -13.51
CA VAL A 37 6.89 14.51 -12.97
C VAL A 37 6.75 14.88 -11.50
N ALA A 38 7.78 14.69 -10.68
CA ALA A 38 7.73 15.04 -9.26
C ALA A 38 7.39 16.53 -9.04
N PHE A 39 8.05 17.44 -9.76
CA PHE A 39 7.77 18.88 -9.67
C PHE A 39 6.39 19.25 -10.23
N GLY A 40 5.96 18.62 -11.32
CA GLY A 40 4.63 18.82 -11.89
C GLY A 40 3.49 18.43 -10.94
N CYS A 41 3.73 17.43 -10.08
CA CYS A 41 2.76 16.97 -9.09
C CYS A 41 2.82 17.71 -7.74
N GLU A 42 3.80 18.58 -7.52
CA GLU A 42 3.93 19.37 -6.28
C GLU A 42 2.65 20.15 -5.91
N PRO A 43 1.93 20.79 -6.85
CA PRO A 43 0.70 21.52 -6.52
C PRO A 43 -0.39 20.65 -5.88
N ALA A 44 -0.39 19.34 -6.16
CA ALA A 44 -1.36 18.40 -5.62
C ALA A 44 -1.11 18.08 -4.15
N VAL A 45 0.13 18.21 -3.67
CA VAL A 45 0.50 17.92 -2.26
C VAL A 45 0.74 19.18 -1.41
N ARG A 46 0.62 20.37 -1.99
CA ARG A 46 0.92 21.65 -1.31
C ARG A 46 -0.27 22.16 -0.48
N GLY A 47 0.02 22.70 0.71
CA GLY A 47 -0.99 23.34 1.56
C GLY A 47 -2.06 22.35 2.03
N PHE A 48 -3.34 22.66 1.77
CA PHE A 48 -4.47 21.76 2.07
C PHE A 48 -4.91 20.89 0.88
N ARG A 49 -4.33 21.07 -0.31
CA ARG A 49 -4.75 20.35 -1.53
C ARG A 49 -4.50 18.85 -1.49
N TRP A 50 -3.53 18.41 -0.69
CA TRP A 50 -3.23 16.98 -0.54
C TRP A 50 -4.42 16.18 0.02
N ILE A 51 -5.32 16.83 0.78
CA ILE A 51 -6.51 16.17 1.36
C ILE A 51 -7.48 15.72 0.25
N PRO A 52 -8.08 16.63 -0.55
CA PRO A 52 -8.98 16.22 -1.62
C PRO A 52 -8.27 15.37 -2.68
N THR A 53 -6.97 15.60 -2.94
CA THR A 53 -6.19 14.73 -3.84
C THR A 53 -6.12 13.30 -3.32
N ALA A 54 -5.77 13.08 -2.05
CA ALA A 54 -5.68 11.73 -1.48
C ALA A 54 -7.05 11.03 -1.48
N LEU A 55 -8.11 11.76 -1.07
CA LEU A 55 -9.49 11.23 -1.10
C LEU A 55 -9.91 10.83 -2.52
N ALA A 56 -9.64 11.68 -3.52
CA ALA A 56 -9.98 11.41 -4.91
C ALA A 56 -9.22 10.20 -5.46
N ILE A 57 -7.93 10.07 -5.15
CA ILE A 57 -7.11 8.93 -5.57
C ILE A 57 -7.62 7.62 -4.96
N GLY A 58 -8.06 7.65 -3.69
CA GLY A 58 -8.60 6.46 -3.04
C GLY A 58 -10.02 6.09 -3.51
N ALA A 59 -10.88 7.07 -3.80
CA ALA A 59 -12.28 6.80 -4.11
C ALA A 59 -12.59 6.66 -5.61
N LEU A 60 -12.06 7.55 -6.46
CA LEU A 60 -12.51 7.65 -7.85
C LEU A 60 -12.17 6.43 -8.72
N PRO A 61 -10.95 5.85 -8.65
CA PRO A 61 -10.65 4.65 -9.42
C PRO A 61 -11.59 3.50 -9.04
N LEU A 62 -11.83 3.28 -7.74
CA LEU A 62 -12.72 2.23 -7.25
C LEU A 62 -14.16 2.43 -7.73
N LEU A 63 -14.72 3.64 -7.59
CA LEU A 63 -16.05 3.96 -8.11
C LEU A 63 -16.15 3.68 -9.61
N ALA A 64 -15.17 4.13 -10.39
CA ALA A 64 -15.16 3.92 -11.83
C ALA A 64 -15.10 2.43 -12.19
N GLY A 65 -14.31 1.61 -11.50
CA GLY A 65 -14.28 0.17 -11.77
C GLY A 65 -15.53 -0.56 -11.30
N TYR A 66 -16.15 -0.11 -10.22
CA TYR A 66 -17.44 -0.65 -9.79
C TYR A 66 -18.52 -0.41 -10.86
N GLU A 67 -18.68 0.85 -11.31
CA GLU A 67 -19.68 1.21 -12.32
C GLU A 67 -19.43 0.56 -13.69
N LEU A 68 -18.15 0.40 -14.07
CA LEU A 68 -17.77 -0.17 -15.37
C LEU A 68 -17.54 -1.69 -15.33
N GLY A 69 -17.62 -2.33 -14.16
CA GLY A 69 -17.23 -3.74 -13.98
C GLY A 69 -15.76 -4.01 -14.32
N LEU A 70 -14.87 -3.03 -14.10
CA LEU A 70 -13.45 -3.10 -14.43
C LEU A 70 -12.62 -3.38 -13.18
N TRP A 71 -11.83 -4.46 -13.23
CA TRP A 71 -10.96 -4.85 -12.13
C TRP A 71 -9.59 -4.12 -12.03
N PRO A 72 -8.96 -3.47 -13.04
CA PRO A 72 -7.60 -2.92 -12.88
C PRO A 72 -7.53 -1.60 -12.09
N THR A 73 -8.55 -1.27 -11.30
CA THR A 73 -8.63 -0.01 -10.54
C THR A 73 -7.55 0.09 -9.46
N GLN A 74 -7.11 -1.04 -8.89
CA GLN A 74 -6.04 -1.03 -7.88
C GLN A 74 -4.70 -0.61 -8.48
N LEU A 75 -4.45 -0.97 -9.75
CA LEU A 75 -3.28 -0.51 -10.49
C LEU A 75 -3.32 1.01 -10.66
N LEU A 76 -4.48 1.57 -10.97
CA LEU A 76 -4.66 3.03 -11.11
C LEU A 76 -4.48 3.74 -9.77
N THR A 77 -5.10 3.27 -8.69
CA THR A 77 -4.92 3.83 -7.34
C THR A 77 -3.44 3.80 -6.92
N GLY A 78 -2.78 2.64 -7.08
CA GLY A 78 -1.36 2.48 -6.75
C GLY A 78 -0.45 3.39 -7.60
N LEU A 79 -0.74 3.52 -8.90
CA LEU A 79 0.00 4.40 -9.81
C LEU A 79 -0.18 5.87 -9.42
N PHE A 80 -1.42 6.34 -9.26
CA PHE A 80 -1.68 7.73 -8.87
C PHE A 80 -1.08 8.08 -7.51
N LEU A 81 -1.16 7.16 -6.54
CA LEU A 81 -0.47 7.32 -5.26
C LEU A 81 1.03 7.46 -5.45
N SER A 82 1.67 6.56 -6.21
CA SER A 82 3.11 6.61 -6.41
C SER A 82 3.57 7.94 -7.01
N VAL A 83 2.84 8.46 -8.00
CA VAL A 83 3.11 9.74 -8.67
C VAL A 83 2.98 10.92 -7.72
N VAL A 84 1.92 10.96 -6.92
CA VAL A 84 1.68 12.03 -5.93
C VAL A 84 2.65 11.96 -4.75
N LEU A 85 3.22 10.79 -4.46
CA LEU A 85 4.25 10.65 -3.42
C LEU A 85 5.64 11.16 -3.85
N LEU A 86 5.95 11.19 -5.15
CA LEU A 86 7.25 11.66 -5.65
C LEU A 86 7.65 13.05 -5.13
N PRO A 87 6.80 14.11 -5.16
CA PRO A 87 7.16 15.41 -4.58
C PRO A 87 7.46 15.34 -3.08
N CYS A 88 6.67 14.57 -2.31
CA CYS A 88 6.92 14.38 -0.87
C CYS A 88 8.26 13.70 -0.61
N VAL A 89 8.61 12.68 -1.42
CA VAL A 89 9.88 11.97 -1.30
C VAL A 89 11.07 12.85 -1.71
N MET A 90 10.93 13.62 -2.80
CA MET A 90 11.93 14.60 -3.24
C MET A 90 12.24 15.66 -2.17
N ALA A 91 11.23 16.07 -1.40
CA ALA A 91 11.35 17.04 -0.33
C ALA A 91 11.64 16.42 1.06
N ASP A 92 11.88 15.11 1.15
CA ASP A 92 12.05 14.37 2.42
C ASP A 92 10.88 14.54 3.42
N GLN A 93 9.67 14.84 2.93
CA GLN A 93 8.46 15.09 3.72
C GLN A 93 7.76 13.79 4.13
N PHE A 94 8.45 12.98 4.93
CA PHE A 94 7.99 11.65 5.34
C PHE A 94 6.59 11.62 5.97
N ALA A 95 6.33 12.50 6.95
CA ALA A 95 5.03 12.55 7.63
C ALA A 95 3.88 12.88 6.67
N ARG A 96 4.11 13.78 5.70
CA ARG A 96 3.12 14.13 4.67
C ARG A 96 2.84 12.96 3.75
N ALA A 97 3.89 12.26 3.30
CA ALA A 97 3.75 11.07 2.46
C ALA A 97 2.90 9.99 3.15
N LEU A 98 3.17 9.71 4.43
CA LEU A 98 2.37 8.75 5.21
C LEU A 98 0.91 9.21 5.37
N ALA A 99 0.67 10.50 5.63
CA ALA A 99 -0.69 11.04 5.73
C ALA A 99 -1.47 10.93 4.42
N VAL A 100 -0.82 11.18 3.27
CA VAL A 100 -1.44 11.01 1.94
C VAL A 100 -1.82 9.55 1.69
N VAL A 101 -0.90 8.61 1.96
CA VAL A 101 -1.16 7.17 1.82
C VAL A 101 -2.30 6.74 2.74
N ALA A 102 -2.25 7.12 4.02
CA ALA A 102 -3.25 6.73 5.01
C ALA A 102 -4.64 7.28 4.65
N LEU A 103 -4.74 8.53 4.21
CA LEU A 103 -6.02 9.12 3.84
C LEU A 103 -6.62 8.48 2.58
N ALA A 104 -5.79 8.22 1.56
CA ALA A 104 -6.25 7.56 0.34
C ALA A 104 -6.67 6.11 0.58
N ILE A 105 -5.87 5.35 1.35
CA ILE A 105 -6.22 3.98 1.76
C ILE A 105 -7.50 3.99 2.61
N GLY A 106 -7.64 4.94 3.53
CA GLY A 106 -8.82 5.09 4.37
C GLY A 106 -10.09 5.36 3.56
N SER A 107 -10.03 6.29 2.60
CA SER A 107 -11.18 6.58 1.74
C SER A 107 -11.51 5.43 0.78
N HIS A 108 -10.50 4.79 0.20
CA HIS A 108 -10.65 3.58 -0.62
C HIS A 108 -11.35 2.48 0.18
N SER A 109 -10.92 2.26 1.42
CA SER A 109 -11.44 1.18 2.26
C SER A 109 -12.85 1.43 2.74
N ALA A 110 -13.17 2.65 3.18
CA ALA A 110 -14.52 3.01 3.57
C ALA A 110 -15.51 2.76 2.43
N LEU A 111 -15.13 3.13 1.20
CA LEU A 111 -15.94 2.89 0.02
C LEU A 111 -16.05 1.39 -0.33
N ALA A 112 -14.93 0.66 -0.38
CA ALA A 112 -14.93 -0.76 -0.69
C ALA A 112 -15.77 -1.58 0.30
N ILE A 113 -15.67 -1.29 1.60
CA ILE A 113 -16.47 -1.93 2.64
C ILE A 113 -17.96 -1.61 2.44
N ALA A 114 -18.30 -0.33 2.23
CA ALA A 114 -19.69 0.09 2.02
C ALA A 114 -20.32 -0.59 0.80
N LEU A 115 -19.61 -0.62 -0.33
CA LEU A 115 -20.06 -1.31 -1.55
C LEU A 115 -20.21 -2.81 -1.31
N SER A 116 -19.23 -3.46 -0.66
CA SER A 116 -19.28 -4.90 -0.40
C SER A 116 -20.40 -5.31 0.55
N ALA A 117 -20.74 -4.45 1.51
CA ALA A 117 -21.86 -4.66 2.42
C ALA A 117 -23.22 -4.45 1.74
N ALA A 118 -23.32 -3.47 0.82
CA ALA A 118 -24.57 -3.10 0.15
C ALA A 118 -24.86 -3.96 -1.09
N ASP A 119 -23.86 -4.17 -1.95
CA ASP A 119 -23.94 -4.96 -3.18
C ASP A 119 -22.72 -5.92 -3.27
N PRO A 120 -22.80 -7.10 -2.63
CA PRO A 120 -21.73 -8.09 -2.63
C PRO A 120 -21.39 -8.63 -4.03
N VAL A 121 -22.36 -8.63 -4.96
CA VAL A 121 -22.20 -9.19 -6.30
C VAL A 121 -21.48 -8.18 -7.19
N GLY A 122 -21.94 -6.93 -7.20
CA GLY A 122 -21.27 -5.83 -7.90
C GLY A 122 -19.85 -5.60 -7.37
N ALA A 123 -19.68 -5.62 -6.05
CA ALA A 123 -18.36 -5.45 -5.44
C ALA A 123 -17.40 -6.59 -5.81
N ALA A 124 -17.84 -7.85 -5.84
CA ALA A 124 -17.00 -8.98 -6.21
C ALA A 124 -16.49 -8.89 -7.67
N ALA A 125 -17.29 -8.31 -8.57
CA ALA A 125 -16.87 -8.08 -9.96
C ALA A 125 -15.74 -7.04 -10.07
N ALA A 126 -15.76 -6.00 -9.24
CA ALA A 126 -14.72 -4.97 -9.21
C ALA A 126 -13.47 -5.40 -8.40
N LEU A 127 -13.67 -6.21 -7.37
CA LEU A 127 -12.63 -6.63 -6.41
C LEU A 127 -12.20 -8.07 -6.71
N ARG A 128 -11.31 -8.24 -7.69
CA ARG A 128 -10.92 -9.57 -8.18
C ARG A 128 -10.38 -10.49 -7.09
N GLY A 129 -10.96 -11.69 -6.98
CA GLY A 129 -10.56 -12.73 -6.03
C GLY A 129 -11.13 -12.56 -4.62
N SER A 130 -11.97 -11.54 -4.41
CA SER A 130 -12.55 -11.22 -3.10
C SER A 130 -13.55 -12.27 -2.60
N SER A 131 -14.34 -12.89 -3.48
CA SER A 131 -15.23 -13.99 -3.11
C SER A 131 -14.46 -15.20 -2.59
N ASP A 132 -13.42 -15.64 -3.29
CA ASP A 132 -12.57 -16.76 -2.87
C ASP A 132 -11.93 -16.46 -1.50
N TYR A 133 -11.44 -15.23 -1.33
CA TYR A 133 -10.87 -14.77 -0.06
C TYR A 133 -11.91 -14.77 1.08
N TRP A 134 -13.15 -14.35 0.80
CA TRP A 134 -14.25 -14.44 1.75
C TRP A 134 -14.50 -15.89 2.17
N HIS A 135 -14.63 -16.84 1.24
CA HIS A 135 -14.90 -18.24 1.59
C HIS A 135 -13.75 -18.88 2.39
N GLN A 136 -12.51 -18.54 2.07
CA GLN A 136 -11.35 -18.99 2.85
C GLN A 136 -11.41 -18.43 4.28
N THR A 137 -11.54 -17.11 4.42
CA THR A 137 -11.51 -16.44 5.72
C THR A 137 -12.74 -16.77 6.56
N TRP A 138 -13.90 -16.97 5.93
CA TRP A 138 -15.13 -17.43 6.58
C TRP A 138 -14.95 -18.80 7.24
N ARG A 139 -14.28 -19.74 6.56
CA ARG A 139 -13.94 -21.04 7.16
C ARG A 139 -13.07 -20.85 8.40
N TRP A 140 -12.02 -20.03 8.32
CA TRP A 140 -11.19 -19.70 9.47
C TRP A 140 -11.98 -19.11 10.64
N VAL A 141 -12.85 -18.12 10.38
CA VAL A 141 -13.68 -17.52 11.44
C VAL A 141 -14.57 -18.57 12.09
N ARG A 142 -15.12 -19.53 11.33
CA ARG A 142 -16.02 -20.56 11.88
C ARG A 142 -15.31 -21.70 12.60
N SER A 143 -14.26 -22.26 12.03
CA SER A 143 -13.62 -23.48 12.53
C SER A 143 -12.26 -23.25 13.19
N GLY A 144 -11.65 -22.08 13.02
CA GLY A 144 -10.25 -21.84 13.35
C GLY A 144 -9.26 -22.49 12.39
N GLU A 145 -9.73 -23.23 11.39
CA GLU A 145 -8.88 -23.96 10.44
C GLU A 145 -8.63 -23.15 9.18
N ASP A 146 -7.38 -22.70 9.00
CA ASP A 146 -6.91 -22.19 7.71
C ASP A 146 -5.38 -22.29 7.64
N GLN A 147 -4.89 -22.76 6.49
CA GLN A 147 -3.48 -22.87 6.20
C GLN A 147 -2.77 -21.51 6.33
N GLU A 148 -3.44 -20.39 6.03
CA GLU A 148 -2.87 -19.04 6.14
C GLU A 148 -2.51 -18.64 7.59
N TYR A 149 -3.03 -19.34 8.59
CA TYR A 149 -2.73 -19.08 10.00
C TYR A 149 -1.75 -20.08 10.60
N GLN A 150 -1.39 -21.12 9.84
CA GLN A 150 -0.30 -22.03 10.20
C GLN A 150 1.04 -21.36 9.97
N SER A 151 1.87 -21.31 11.01
CA SER A 151 3.18 -20.65 10.99
C SER A 151 4.08 -21.12 9.85
N GLY A 152 4.07 -22.42 9.54
CA GLY A 152 4.84 -23.00 8.44
C GLY A 152 4.44 -22.48 7.05
N ALA A 153 3.22 -21.99 6.88
CA ALA A 153 2.73 -21.46 5.61
C ALA A 153 2.88 -19.93 5.51
N TRP A 154 2.50 -19.19 6.56
CA TRP A 154 2.50 -17.72 6.46
C TRP A 154 3.86 -17.08 6.69
N LEU A 155 4.73 -17.68 7.50
CA LEU A 155 6.02 -17.07 7.82
C LEU A 155 6.95 -16.98 6.58
N PRO A 156 7.07 -18.01 5.72
CA PRO A 156 7.80 -17.89 4.46
C PRO A 156 7.24 -16.81 3.53
N THR A 157 5.92 -16.71 3.42
CA THR A 157 5.24 -15.67 2.64
C THR A 157 5.52 -14.28 3.19
N HIS A 158 5.49 -14.13 4.52
CA HIS A 158 5.81 -12.87 5.20
C HIS A 158 7.25 -12.44 4.94
N PHE A 159 8.19 -13.37 5.01
CA PHE A 159 9.59 -13.12 4.66
C PHE A 159 9.76 -12.75 3.18
N ALA A 160 9.06 -13.45 2.27
CA ALA A 160 9.08 -13.13 0.84
C ALA A 160 8.57 -11.71 0.58
N LEU A 161 7.48 -11.28 1.24
CA LEU A 161 6.96 -9.91 1.14
C LEU A 161 7.94 -8.88 1.70
N LEU A 162 8.59 -9.18 2.83
CA LEU A 162 9.60 -8.31 3.44
C LEU A 162 10.79 -8.02 2.50
N VAL A 163 11.08 -8.94 1.57
CA VAL A 163 12.11 -8.76 0.53
C VAL A 163 11.52 -8.14 -0.75
N ALA A 164 10.39 -8.66 -1.22
CA ALA A 164 9.78 -8.26 -2.49
C ALA A 164 9.28 -6.81 -2.48
N VAL A 165 8.68 -6.35 -1.38
CA VAL A 165 8.16 -4.98 -1.27
C VAL A 165 9.28 -3.94 -1.40
N PRO A 166 10.39 -4.01 -0.64
CA PRO A 166 11.51 -3.08 -0.83
C PRO A 166 12.12 -3.13 -2.24
N LEU A 167 12.32 -4.33 -2.80
CA LEU A 167 12.92 -4.48 -4.12
C LEU A 167 12.05 -3.86 -5.21
N THR A 168 10.76 -4.16 -5.21
CA THR A 168 9.81 -3.61 -6.19
C THR A 168 9.57 -2.12 -5.96
N ALA A 169 9.54 -1.64 -4.72
CA ALA A 169 9.48 -0.21 -4.42
C ALA A 169 10.67 0.54 -5.00
N TYR A 170 11.87 -0.05 -4.92
CA TYR A 170 13.07 0.53 -5.48
C TYR A 170 12.99 0.64 -7.01
N THR A 171 12.60 -0.44 -7.70
CA THR A 171 12.61 -0.46 -9.18
C THR A 171 11.43 0.26 -9.81
N SER A 172 10.32 0.45 -9.09
CA SER A 172 9.09 1.08 -9.62
C SER A 172 8.72 2.41 -8.96
N PHE A 173 9.60 3.00 -8.15
CA PHE A 173 9.29 4.19 -7.33
C PHE A 173 8.03 4.00 -6.46
N GLY A 174 7.85 2.81 -5.92
CA GLY A 174 6.72 2.46 -5.06
C GLY A 174 5.43 2.04 -5.77
N ALA A 175 5.30 2.26 -7.09
CA ALA A 175 4.06 1.95 -7.83
C ALA A 175 3.57 0.50 -7.68
N LEU A 176 4.45 -0.49 -7.91
CA LEU A 176 4.10 -1.91 -7.85
C LEU A 176 3.64 -2.35 -6.45
N PRO A 177 4.40 -2.11 -5.36
CA PRO A 177 3.95 -2.53 -4.03
C PRO A 177 2.75 -1.74 -3.53
N LEU A 178 2.55 -0.49 -3.95
CA LEU A 178 1.32 0.25 -3.64
C LEU A 178 0.11 -0.38 -4.34
N ALA A 179 0.22 -0.69 -5.64
CA ALA A 179 -0.86 -1.34 -6.38
C ALA A 179 -1.20 -2.72 -5.81
N ARG A 180 -0.18 -3.55 -5.52
CA ARG A 180 -0.39 -4.84 -4.87
C ARG A 180 -0.99 -4.68 -3.48
N GLY A 181 -0.53 -3.70 -2.69
CA GLY A 181 -1.10 -3.41 -1.38
C GLY A 181 -2.58 -3.03 -1.43
N VAL A 182 -3.00 -2.23 -2.40
CA VAL A 182 -4.42 -1.89 -2.63
C VAL A 182 -5.23 -3.13 -3.03
N GLN A 183 -4.65 -4.05 -3.82
CA GLN A 183 -5.31 -5.31 -4.15
C GLN A 183 -5.53 -6.18 -2.90
N GLU A 184 -4.53 -6.36 -2.04
CA GLU A 184 -4.69 -7.12 -0.78
C GLU A 184 -5.71 -6.46 0.16
N LEU A 185 -5.70 -5.12 0.19
CA LEU A 185 -6.65 -4.32 0.95
C LEU A 185 -8.08 -4.54 0.47
N ASP A 186 -8.31 -4.67 -0.84
CA ASP A 186 -9.64 -4.96 -1.40
C ASP A 186 -10.18 -6.31 -0.98
N LEU A 187 -9.33 -7.34 -0.91
CA LEU A 187 -9.71 -8.65 -0.38
C LEU A 187 -10.19 -8.50 1.07
N MET A 188 -9.44 -7.77 1.91
CA MET A 188 -9.85 -7.51 3.30
C MET A 188 -11.14 -6.71 3.39
N ASN A 189 -11.29 -5.67 2.57
CA ASN A 189 -12.44 -4.78 2.61
C ASN A 189 -13.73 -5.49 2.18
N TYR A 190 -13.65 -6.35 1.18
CA TYR A 190 -14.76 -7.21 0.78
C TYR A 190 -15.15 -8.16 1.90
N TYR A 191 -14.15 -8.83 2.50
CA TYR A 191 -14.34 -9.70 3.65
C TYR A 191 -15.04 -8.97 4.80
N VAL A 192 -14.57 -7.77 5.19
CA VAL A 192 -15.18 -6.96 6.24
C VAL A 192 -16.61 -6.56 5.88
N GLY A 193 -16.86 -6.19 4.62
CA GLY A 193 -18.20 -5.87 4.12
C GLY A 193 -19.18 -7.05 4.25
N GLN A 194 -18.74 -8.27 3.88
CA GLN A 194 -19.55 -9.47 4.09
C GLN A 194 -19.71 -9.79 5.59
N LEU A 195 -18.66 -9.64 6.38
CA LEU A 195 -18.67 -9.92 7.82
C LEU A 195 -19.69 -9.05 8.55
N ILE A 196 -19.82 -7.78 8.18
CA ILE A 196 -20.85 -6.87 8.70
C ILE A 196 -22.27 -7.45 8.53
N ARG A 197 -22.56 -8.10 7.39
CA ARG A 197 -23.90 -8.62 7.07
C ARG A 197 -24.28 -9.81 7.96
N VAL A 198 -23.31 -10.64 8.29
CA VAL A 198 -23.49 -11.89 9.07
C VAL A 198 -23.16 -11.75 10.56
N SER A 199 -22.78 -10.55 11.00
CA SER A 199 -22.41 -10.27 12.40
C SER A 199 -23.55 -9.65 13.20
N GLU A 200 -23.64 -9.97 14.49
CA GLU A 200 -24.54 -9.31 15.45
C GLU A 200 -24.12 -7.85 15.70
N ARG A 201 -22.82 -7.60 15.87
CA ARG A 201 -22.27 -6.26 16.11
C ARG A 201 -21.36 -5.85 14.95
N PRO A 202 -21.86 -5.01 14.01
CA PRO A 202 -21.07 -4.50 12.89
C PRO A 202 -19.77 -3.79 13.29
N THR A 203 -19.75 -3.14 14.46
CA THR A 203 -18.56 -2.44 14.96
C THR A 203 -17.41 -3.39 15.26
N ILE A 204 -17.70 -4.56 15.85
CA ILE A 204 -16.69 -5.61 16.08
C ILE A 204 -16.20 -6.17 14.75
N ALA A 205 -17.12 -6.42 13.80
CA ALA A 205 -16.77 -6.88 12.46
C ALA A 205 -15.82 -5.92 11.72
N VAL A 206 -16.04 -4.61 11.82
CA VAL A 206 -15.14 -3.60 11.22
C VAL A 206 -13.79 -3.57 11.93
N LEU A 207 -13.78 -3.51 13.26
CA LEU A 207 -12.55 -3.33 14.04
C LEU A 207 -11.64 -4.57 14.02
N LEU A 208 -12.23 -5.77 14.04
CA LEU A 208 -11.47 -7.02 14.07
C LEU A 208 -11.36 -7.68 12.70
N GLY A 209 -12.30 -7.43 11.78
CA GLY A 209 -12.18 -7.92 10.39
C GLY A 209 -11.00 -7.26 9.66
N TRP A 210 -10.68 -6.01 10.00
CA TRP A 210 -9.33 -5.53 9.81
C TRP A 210 -8.44 -6.03 10.94
N HIS A 211 -7.86 -7.21 10.71
CA HIS A 211 -7.01 -7.84 11.70
C HIS A 211 -5.94 -6.85 12.22
N PRO A 212 -5.68 -6.77 13.55
CA PRO A 212 -4.77 -5.79 14.13
C PRO A 212 -3.37 -5.79 13.50
N TRP A 213 -2.87 -6.97 13.15
CA TRP A 213 -1.56 -7.14 12.52
C TRP A 213 -1.52 -6.56 11.09
N SER A 214 -2.64 -6.55 10.36
CA SER A 214 -2.71 -5.95 9.01
C SER A 214 -2.46 -4.43 9.03
N PHE A 215 -2.88 -3.72 10.08
CA PHE A 215 -2.54 -2.30 10.25
C PHE A 215 -1.04 -2.10 10.47
N VAL A 216 -0.44 -2.94 11.34
CA VAL A 216 1.00 -2.91 11.62
C VAL A 216 1.80 -3.19 10.34
N ARG A 217 1.36 -4.18 9.55
CA ARG A 217 1.92 -4.50 8.23
C ARG A 217 1.83 -3.34 7.26
N GLY A 218 0.65 -2.72 7.13
CA GLY A 218 0.44 -1.57 6.26
C GLY A 218 1.37 -0.40 6.63
N ALA A 219 1.51 -0.12 7.93
CA ALA A 219 2.45 0.88 8.42
C ALA A 219 3.91 0.50 8.10
N ALA A 220 4.32 -0.75 8.35
CA ALA A 220 5.67 -1.23 8.05
C ALA A 220 6.03 -1.01 6.57
N TYR A 221 5.16 -1.45 5.66
CA TYR A 221 5.39 -1.34 4.23
C TYR A 221 5.28 0.09 3.72
N ALA A 222 4.41 0.94 4.27
CA ALA A 222 4.38 2.36 3.91
C ALA A 222 5.73 3.05 4.19
N VAL A 223 6.35 2.74 5.34
CA VAL A 223 7.68 3.27 5.69
C VAL A 223 8.76 2.73 4.74
N LEU A 224 8.77 1.42 4.49
CA LEU A 224 9.77 0.78 3.62
C LEU A 224 9.63 1.25 2.15
N ILE A 225 8.41 1.40 1.64
CA ILE A 225 8.12 1.91 0.30
C ILE A 225 8.65 3.34 0.16
N PHE A 226 8.37 4.22 1.13
CA PHE A 226 8.90 5.58 1.13
C PHE A 226 10.43 5.59 1.05
N GLU A 227 11.07 4.80 1.91
CA GLU A 227 12.53 4.78 2.05
C GLU A 227 13.22 4.22 0.80
N MET A 228 12.67 3.15 0.21
CA MET A 228 13.20 2.58 -1.04
C MET A 228 12.95 3.47 -2.25
N THR A 229 11.79 4.14 -2.31
CA THR A 229 11.50 5.14 -3.33
C THR A 229 12.47 6.32 -3.22
N SER A 230 12.74 6.81 -2.01
CA SER A 230 13.76 7.83 -1.74
C SER A 230 15.14 7.39 -2.21
N ARG A 231 15.54 6.16 -1.87
CA ARG A 231 16.85 5.61 -2.29
C ARG A 231 16.96 5.50 -3.81
N SER A 232 15.89 5.03 -4.45
CA SER A 232 15.79 4.90 -5.91
C SER A 232 15.90 6.25 -6.60
N LEU A 233 15.17 7.25 -6.12
CA LEU A 233 15.20 8.61 -6.65
C LEU A 233 16.54 9.32 -6.43
N GLU A 234 17.17 9.16 -5.27
CA GLU A 234 18.53 9.67 -4.99
C GLU A 234 19.54 9.13 -6.01
N ARG A 235 19.45 7.84 -6.35
CA ARG A 235 20.29 7.19 -7.35
C ARG A 235 19.96 7.61 -8.79
N MET A 236 18.68 7.70 -9.12
CA MET A 236 18.18 8.12 -10.44
C MET A 236 18.59 9.57 -10.76
N THR A 237 18.46 10.46 -9.78
CA THR A 237 18.69 11.91 -9.96
C THR A 237 20.12 12.35 -9.62
N GLY A 238 20.86 11.56 -8.84
CA GLY A 238 22.17 11.94 -8.30
C GLY A 238 22.10 13.00 -7.19
N ARG A 239 20.90 13.35 -6.71
CA ARG A 239 20.70 14.33 -5.64
C ARG A 239 20.59 13.62 -4.30
N THR A 240 21.32 14.10 -3.30
CA THR A 240 21.17 13.61 -1.92
C THR A 240 19.82 14.08 -1.39
N LEU A 241 18.91 13.14 -1.11
CA LEU A 241 17.56 13.46 -0.64
C LEU A 241 17.45 13.39 0.88
N CYS A 242 18.23 12.51 1.51
CA CYS A 242 18.14 12.24 2.93
C CYS A 242 19.50 11.94 3.54
N THR A 243 19.67 12.26 4.83
CA THR A 243 20.90 11.92 5.55
C THR A 243 20.96 10.41 5.85
N ARG A 244 22.19 9.88 5.97
CA ARG A 244 22.40 8.46 6.30
C ARG A 244 21.73 8.05 7.61
N ARG A 245 21.72 8.93 8.62
CA ARG A 245 21.08 8.68 9.93
C ARG A 245 19.58 8.49 9.77
N ARG A 246 18.89 9.44 9.11
CA ARG A 246 17.43 9.37 8.89
C ARG A 246 17.02 8.12 8.11
N ARG A 247 17.78 7.79 7.05
CA ARG A 247 17.58 6.57 6.26
C ARG A 247 17.69 5.30 7.11
N ARG A 248 18.74 5.18 7.93
CA ARG A 248 18.89 4.06 8.87
C ARG A 248 17.75 3.99 9.89
N THR A 249 17.31 5.13 10.42
CA THR A 249 16.18 5.18 11.36
C THR A 249 14.89 4.70 10.71
N ARG A 250 14.55 5.17 9.50
CA ARG A 250 13.33 4.73 8.80
C ARG A 250 13.36 3.24 8.46
N LEU A 251 14.51 2.74 8.00
CA LEU A 251 14.72 1.31 7.78
C LEU A 251 14.50 0.51 9.07
N ALA A 252 15.12 0.93 10.17
CA ALA A 252 14.96 0.27 11.46
C ALA A 252 13.49 0.28 11.92
N VAL A 253 12.79 1.40 11.77
CA VAL A 253 11.34 1.50 12.10
C VAL A 253 10.51 0.55 11.23
N GLY A 254 10.69 0.58 9.90
CA GLY A 254 9.93 -0.29 8.99
C GLY A 254 10.18 -1.78 9.26
N LEU A 255 11.43 -2.17 9.50
CA LEU A 255 11.79 -3.55 9.86
C LEU A 255 11.24 -3.96 11.23
N SER A 256 11.29 -3.07 12.22
CA SER A 256 10.75 -3.34 13.56
C SER A 256 9.23 -3.52 13.52
N LEU A 257 8.53 -2.71 12.74
CA LEU A 257 7.09 -2.88 12.51
C LEU A 257 6.77 -4.19 11.78
N ALA A 258 7.58 -4.62 10.82
CA ALA A 258 7.37 -5.91 10.14
C ALA A 258 7.57 -7.12 11.07
N VAL A 259 8.50 -7.03 12.02
CA VAL A 259 8.66 -8.03 13.10
C VAL A 259 7.47 -7.97 14.05
N LEU A 260 7.02 -6.76 14.42
CA LEU A 260 5.86 -6.58 15.29
C LEU A 260 4.60 -7.16 14.65
N ASP A 261 4.35 -6.99 13.35
CA ASP A 261 3.24 -7.62 12.62
C ASP A 261 3.26 -9.15 12.80
N ALA A 262 4.40 -9.79 12.61
CA ALA A 262 4.54 -11.24 12.80
C ALA A 262 4.23 -11.66 14.25
N VAL A 263 4.74 -10.92 15.25
CA VAL A 263 4.50 -11.19 16.67
C VAL A 263 3.02 -10.99 17.03
N VAL A 264 2.42 -9.89 16.57
CA VAL A 264 1.00 -9.58 16.81
C VAL A 264 0.10 -10.62 16.14
N LYS A 265 0.40 -11.02 14.89
CA LYS A 265 -0.34 -12.10 14.21
C LYS A 265 -0.24 -13.41 14.99
N TRP A 266 0.96 -13.78 15.42
CA TRP A 266 1.19 -15.01 16.19
C TRP A 266 0.37 -15.06 17.49
N GLN A 267 0.35 -13.95 18.24
CA GLN A 267 -0.31 -13.89 19.55
C GLN A 267 -1.82 -13.68 19.46
N LEU A 268 -2.27 -12.82 18.55
CA LEU A 268 -3.66 -12.37 18.52
C LEU A 268 -4.55 -13.14 17.55
N ALA A 269 -4.01 -13.95 16.63
CA ALA A 269 -4.84 -14.68 15.67
C ALA A 269 -5.92 -15.55 16.35
N PRO A 270 -5.62 -16.35 17.40
CA PRO A 270 -6.66 -17.15 18.08
C PRO A 270 -7.73 -16.28 18.75
N VAL A 271 -7.31 -15.20 19.43
CA VAL A 271 -8.21 -14.29 20.14
C VAL A 271 -9.14 -13.57 19.17
N VAL A 272 -8.60 -13.09 18.04
CA VAL A 272 -9.39 -12.43 17.00
C VAL A 272 -10.38 -13.39 16.38
N GLN A 273 -9.99 -14.64 16.12
CA GLN A 273 -10.88 -15.66 15.59
C GLN A 273 -12.06 -15.93 16.54
N GLU A 274 -11.78 -16.17 17.82
CA GLU A 274 -12.81 -16.45 18.82
C GLU A 274 -13.81 -15.28 18.95
N LEU A 275 -13.30 -14.05 19.01
CA LEU A 275 -14.15 -12.85 19.09
C LEU A 275 -15.00 -12.64 17.83
N LEU A 276 -14.46 -12.95 16.64
CA LEU A 276 -15.22 -12.86 15.40
C LEU A 276 -16.27 -13.97 15.30
N HIS A 277 -15.94 -15.18 15.72
CA HIS A 277 -16.85 -16.32 15.79
C HIS A 277 -18.03 -16.02 16.71
N ALA A 278 -17.75 -15.55 17.94
CA ALA A 278 -18.76 -15.19 18.92
C ALA A 278 -19.64 -14.01 18.50
N ASN A 279 -19.22 -13.25 17.48
CA ASN A 279 -19.97 -12.12 16.93
C ASN A 279 -20.84 -12.49 15.73
N LEU A 280 -20.84 -13.76 15.27
CA LEU A 280 -21.72 -14.20 14.19
C LEU A 280 -23.16 -14.34 14.68
N LYS A 281 -24.14 -14.00 13.83
CA LYS A 281 -25.55 -14.22 14.20
C LYS A 281 -25.87 -15.72 14.24
N PRO A 282 -26.77 -16.18 15.14
CA PRO A 282 -27.06 -17.61 15.31
C PRO A 282 -27.48 -18.32 14.03
N GLU A 283 -28.25 -17.65 13.15
CA GLU A 283 -28.71 -18.23 11.90
C GLU A 283 -27.59 -18.59 10.90
N PHE A 284 -26.38 -18.05 11.08
CA PHE A 284 -25.22 -18.36 10.24
C PHE A 284 -24.28 -19.42 10.84
N LEU A 285 -24.57 -19.90 12.07
CA LEU A 285 -23.76 -20.93 12.73
C LEU A 285 -24.03 -22.33 12.18
N ASP A 286 -25.25 -22.59 11.69
CA ASP A 286 -25.66 -23.91 11.19
C ASP A 286 -25.67 -24.02 9.65
N VAL A 287 -25.61 -22.88 8.95
CA VAL A 287 -25.68 -22.85 7.48
C VAL A 287 -24.30 -23.07 6.89
N SER A 288 -24.12 -24.17 6.16
CA SER A 288 -23.04 -24.28 5.17
C SER A 288 -23.32 -23.27 4.05
N ILE A 289 -22.65 -22.11 4.08
CA ILE A 289 -22.76 -21.11 3.01
C ILE A 289 -22.20 -21.77 1.73
N PRO A 290 -22.98 -21.82 0.64
CA PRO A 290 -22.52 -22.37 -0.65
C PRO A 290 -21.34 -21.58 -1.22
#